data_AF-A0A316XGE4-F1
#
_entry.id   AF-A0A316XGE4-F1
#
_cell.length_a   1.000
_cell.length_b   1.000
_cell.length_c   1.000
_cell.angle_alpha   90.00
_cell.angle_beta   90.00
_cell.angle_gamma   90.00
#
_symmetry.space_group_name_H-M   'P 1'
#
loop_
_entity.id
_entity.type
_entity.pdbx_description
1 polymer ?
#
loop_
_entity_poly.entity_id
_entity_poly.type
_entity_poly.pdbx_seq_one_letter_code
_entity_poly.pdbx_strand_id
1 'polypeptide(L)'
;MNKISQIGCACEKPDFNYTEFRNSELGIDHTNGRHGEVSIQQCKLCQRIWIHYFVEYEHYSQSGRWYKGIVSKKERSQITPENTIEFLENLEWYVYGGSFFESSGTIGSGKLKLD
;
A
#
# COMPACT_ATOMS: atom_id res chain seq x y z
N MET A 1 4.32 -16.29 2.04
CA MET A 1 3.10 -15.53 2.43
C MET A 1 3.17 -15.21 3.91
N ASN A 2 3.25 -13.92 4.24
CA ASN A 2 3.20 -13.44 5.61
C ASN A 2 1.74 -13.36 6.05
N LYS A 3 1.39 -14.10 7.10
CA LYS A 3 0.04 -14.09 7.68
C LYS A 3 -0.17 -12.83 8.50
N ILE A 4 -1.29 -12.14 8.27
CA ILE A 4 -1.66 -10.94 9.01
C ILE A 4 -3.01 -11.20 9.69
N SER A 5 -2.99 -11.36 11.01
CA SER A 5 -4.21 -11.52 11.80
C SER A 5 -5.11 -10.30 11.65
N GLN A 6 -6.39 -10.49 11.37
CA GLN A 6 -7.38 -9.40 11.42
C GLN A 6 -7.76 -9.14 12.88
N ILE A 7 -7.75 -7.88 13.30
CA ILE A 7 -8.14 -7.47 14.67
C ILE A 7 -9.42 -6.64 14.69
N GLY A 8 -10.06 -6.45 13.54
CA GLY A 8 -11.29 -5.66 13.42
C GLY A 8 -11.08 -4.16 13.61
N CYS A 9 -9.84 -3.68 13.46
CA CYS A 9 -9.58 -2.25 13.54
C CYS A 9 -10.12 -1.57 12.28
N ALA A 10 -10.64 -0.35 12.44
CA ALA A 10 -11.21 0.40 11.33
C ALA A 10 -10.19 0.64 10.19
N CYS A 11 -8.88 0.68 10.48
CA CYS A 11 -7.84 0.78 9.45
C CYS A 11 -7.73 -0.43 8.52
N GLU A 12 -8.31 -1.59 8.88
CA GLU A 12 -8.35 -2.79 8.03
C GLU A 12 -9.47 -2.72 7.00
N LYS A 13 -10.41 -1.77 7.13
CA LYS A 13 -11.51 -1.62 6.20
C LYS A 13 -11.05 -0.90 4.92
N PRO A 14 -11.51 -1.32 3.73
CA PRO A 14 -11.06 -0.73 2.48
C PRO A 14 -11.49 0.74 2.28
N ASP A 15 -12.61 1.15 2.88
CA ASP A 15 -13.22 2.48 2.77
C ASP A 15 -12.63 3.53 3.73
N PHE A 16 -11.49 3.22 4.38
CA PHE A 16 -11.02 4.00 5.52
C PHE A 16 -10.23 5.27 5.15
N ASN A 17 -10.47 6.33 5.93
CA ASN A 17 -10.00 7.70 5.65
C ASN A 17 -8.53 7.94 6.07
N TYR A 18 -7.80 8.74 5.28
CA TYR A 18 -6.40 9.11 5.51
C TYR A 18 -6.16 9.87 6.83
N THR A 19 -7.18 10.54 7.38
CA THR A 19 -7.06 11.33 8.63
C THR A 19 -6.68 10.48 9.84
N GLU A 20 -6.88 9.17 9.76
CA GLU A 20 -6.67 8.21 10.85
C GLU A 20 -5.22 7.71 10.94
N PHE A 21 -4.34 8.16 10.04
CA PHE A 21 -2.94 7.76 10.00
C PHE A 21 -2.00 8.92 10.34
N ARG A 22 -0.85 8.58 10.94
CA ARG A 22 0.36 9.40 10.86
C ARG A 22 1.11 8.96 9.62
N ASN A 23 1.35 9.88 8.69
CA ASN A 23 1.99 9.59 7.42
C ASN A 23 3.44 10.09 7.42
N SER A 24 4.33 9.33 6.81
CA SER A 24 5.71 9.76 6.52
C SER A 24 6.12 9.21 5.17
N GLU A 25 6.67 10.05 4.31
CA GLU A 25 7.20 9.63 3.01
C GLU A 25 8.42 8.72 3.21
N LEU A 26 8.52 7.67 2.40
CA LEU A 26 9.67 6.78 2.33
C LEU A 26 10.55 7.11 1.12
N GLY A 27 9.94 7.44 -0.02
CA GLY A 27 10.65 7.80 -1.25
C GLY A 27 9.85 7.44 -2.51
N ILE A 28 10.53 7.40 -3.66
CA ILE A 28 9.95 7.11 -4.97
C ILE A 28 10.62 5.86 -5.55
N ASP A 29 9.83 4.87 -5.95
CA ASP A 29 10.26 3.70 -6.70
C ASP A 29 10.49 4.08 -8.16
N HIS A 30 11.75 4.05 -8.58
CA HIS A 30 12.19 4.33 -9.96
C HIS A 30 12.36 3.07 -10.82
N THR A 31 12.03 1.89 -10.29
CA THR A 31 12.26 0.61 -10.98
C THR A 31 11.50 0.57 -12.30
N ASN A 32 12.20 0.21 -13.38
CA ASN A 32 11.65 0.12 -14.75
C ASN A 32 11.00 1.42 -15.24
N GLY A 33 11.45 2.59 -14.78
CA GLY A 33 10.88 3.88 -15.17
C GLY A 33 9.50 4.16 -14.56
N ARG A 34 9.08 3.34 -13.57
CA ARG A 34 7.94 3.69 -12.72
C ARG A 34 8.34 4.89 -11.86
N HIS A 35 7.35 5.65 -11.42
CA HIS A 35 7.52 6.77 -10.49
C HIS A 35 6.56 6.57 -9.32
N GLY A 36 6.68 5.42 -8.65
CA GLY A 36 5.76 5.01 -7.61
C GLY A 36 6.09 5.69 -6.27
N GLU A 37 5.20 6.52 -5.75
CA GLU A 37 5.34 7.12 -4.43
C GLU A 37 5.12 6.09 -3.32
N VAL A 38 6.06 6.02 -2.38
CA VAL A 38 5.99 5.11 -1.24
C VAL A 38 5.94 5.91 0.06
N SER A 39 4.96 5.60 0.90
CA SER A 39 4.74 6.22 2.20
C SER A 39 4.43 5.19 3.27
N ILE A 40 4.79 5.51 4.51
CA ILE A 40 4.50 4.72 5.70
C ILE A 40 3.34 5.39 6.44
N GLN A 41 2.30 4.61 6.70
CA GLN A 41 1.07 5.02 7.37
C GLN A 41 0.94 4.27 8.70
N GLN A 42 1.04 4.97 9.82
CA GLN A 42 0.81 4.37 11.13
C GLN A 42 -0.59 4.71 11.64
N CYS A 43 -1.42 3.68 11.88
CA CYS A 43 -2.78 3.88 12.38
C CYS A 43 -2.74 4.52 13.77
N LYS A 44 -3.48 5.62 13.97
CA LYS A 44 -3.55 6.31 15.26
C LYS A 44 -4.25 5.47 16.34
N LEU A 45 -5.15 4.57 15.95
CA LEU A 45 -5.95 3.74 16.86
C LEU A 45 -5.20 2.46 17.30
N CYS A 46 -4.87 1.58 16.35
CA CYS A 46 -4.24 0.28 16.67
C CYS A 46 -2.73 0.24 16.52
N GLN A 47 -2.10 1.35 16.12
CA GLN A 47 -0.65 1.50 15.93
C GLN A 47 -0.02 0.59 14.86
N ARG A 48 -0.83 -0.13 14.06
CA ARG A 48 -0.33 -0.91 12.92
C ARG A 48 0.35 -0.02 11.90
N ILE A 49 1.42 -0.56 11.33
CA ILE A 49 2.21 0.08 10.30
C ILE A 49 1.74 -0.46 8.97
N TRP A 50 1.34 0.46 8.09
CA TRP A 50 0.98 0.20 6.72
C TRP A 50 2.04 0.78 5.81
N ILE A 51 2.41 0.05 4.78
CA ILE A 51 3.13 0.59 3.62
C ILE A 51 2.10 0.94 2.56
N HIS A 52 2.20 2.12 1.98
CA HIS A 52 1.32 2.61 0.93
C HIS A 52 2.16 2.93 -0.31
N TYR A 53 1.83 2.28 -1.42
CA TYR A 53 2.44 2.45 -2.73
C TYR A 53 1.40 3.08 -3.65
N PHE A 54 1.72 4.19 -4.30
CA PHE A 54 0.86 4.86 -5.27
C PHE A 54 1.62 5.11 -6.56
N VAL A 55 1.00 4.84 -7.70
CA VAL A 55 1.56 5.16 -9.01
C VAL A 55 0.45 5.66 -9.93
N GLU A 56 0.75 6.71 -10.68
CA GLU A 56 -0.11 7.24 -11.72
C GLU A 56 0.74 7.56 -12.96
N TYR A 57 0.19 7.34 -14.14
CA TYR A 57 0.88 7.55 -15.41
C TYR A 57 0.24 8.74 -16.12
N GLU A 58 0.94 9.87 -16.15
CA GLU A 58 0.41 11.17 -16.62
C GLU A 58 -0.18 11.13 -18.03
N HIS A 59 0.32 10.25 -18.91
CA HIS A 59 -0.15 10.11 -20.29
C HIS A 59 -1.47 9.34 -20.43
N TYR A 60 -1.99 8.74 -19.36
CA TYR A 60 -3.19 7.92 -19.38
C TYR A 60 -4.21 8.42 -18.36
N SER A 61 -5.42 8.71 -18.83
CA SER A 61 -6.56 8.98 -17.94
C SER A 61 -6.89 7.76 -17.11
N GLN A 62 -7.31 7.96 -15.86
CA GLN A 62 -7.73 6.89 -14.94
C GLN A 62 -6.64 5.83 -14.70
N SER A 63 -5.38 6.24 -14.63
CA SER A 63 -4.23 5.34 -14.47
C SER A 63 -3.75 5.20 -13.01
N GLY A 64 -4.34 5.95 -12.08
CA GLY A 64 -3.99 5.92 -10.66
C GLY A 64 -4.25 4.55 -10.05
N ARG A 65 -3.20 3.96 -9.47
CA ARG A 65 -3.19 2.67 -8.78
C ARG A 65 -2.54 2.88 -7.42
N TRP A 66 -3.19 2.42 -6.35
CA TRP A 66 -2.55 2.36 -5.04
C TRP A 66 -2.76 1.00 -4.37
N TYR A 67 -1.82 0.68 -3.49
CA TYR A 67 -1.76 -0.54 -2.72
C TYR A 67 -1.33 -0.24 -1.29
N LYS A 68 -1.95 -0.91 -0.33
CA LYS A 68 -1.67 -0.79 1.11
C LYS A 68 -1.51 -2.17 1.72
N GLY A 69 -0.43 -2.36 2.47
CA GLY A 69 -0.17 -3.62 3.18
C GLY A 69 0.30 -3.39 4.59
N ILE A 70 -0.13 -4.24 5.52
CA ILE A 70 0.34 -4.20 6.91
C ILE A 70 1.71 -4.87 6.99
N VAL A 71 2.63 -4.22 7.69
CA VAL A 71 3.98 -4.73 7.92
C VAL A 71 4.36 -4.63 9.39
N SER A 72 5.21 -5.52 9.86
CA SER A 72 5.79 -5.44 11.20
C SER A 72 6.86 -4.34 11.27
N LYS A 73 7.23 -3.93 12.49
CA LYS A 73 8.33 -2.99 12.72
C LYS A 73 9.66 -3.51 12.16
N LYS A 74 9.87 -4.83 12.18
CA LYS A 74 11.06 -5.48 11.63
C LYS A 74 11.08 -5.35 10.10
N GLU A 75 9.99 -5.74 9.44
CA GLU A 75 9.85 -5.62 7.97
C GLU A 75 9.98 -4.17 7.52
N ARG A 76 9.32 -3.22 8.20
CA ARG A 76 9.42 -1.78 7.90
C ARG A 76 10.86 -1.29 7.80
N SER A 77 11.78 -1.82 8.61
CA SER A 77 13.20 -1.39 8.58
C SER A 77 13.98 -1.88 7.36
N GLN A 78 13.42 -2.84 6.63
CA GLN A 78 13.99 -3.47 5.43
C GLN A 78 13.32 -3.00 4.14
N ILE A 79 12.19 -2.30 4.26
CA ILE A 79 11.45 -1.78 3.11
C ILE A 79 12.14 -0.52 2.59
N THR A 80 12.34 -0.52 1.28
CA THR A 80 12.80 0.59 0.44
C THR A 80 11.72 0.85 -0.62
N PRO A 81 11.70 2.02 -1.26
CA PRO A 81 10.76 2.28 -2.34
C PRO A 81 10.78 1.16 -3.41
N GLU A 82 11.97 0.72 -3.82
CA GLU A 82 12.20 -0.23 -4.91
C GLU A 82 11.73 -1.66 -4.59
N ASN A 83 11.82 -2.09 -3.33
CA ASN A 83 11.39 -3.44 -2.92
C ASN A 83 9.97 -3.50 -2.35
N THR A 84 9.26 -2.37 -2.25
CA THR A 84 7.93 -2.30 -1.61
C THR A 84 6.92 -3.26 -2.25
N ILE A 85 6.98 -3.42 -3.57
CA ILE A 85 6.10 -4.34 -4.31
C ILE A 85 6.32 -5.78 -3.88
N GLU A 86 7.57 -6.21 -3.72
CA GLU A 86 7.89 -7.57 -3.28
C GLU A 86 7.28 -7.86 -1.90
N PHE A 87 7.33 -6.90 -0.99
CA PHE A 87 6.69 -7.04 0.32
C PHE A 87 5.17 -7.16 0.20
N LEU A 88 4.53 -6.30 -0.59
CA LEU A 88 3.08 -6.31 -0.80
C LEU A 88 2.58 -7.62 -1.42
N GLU A 89 3.28 -8.12 -2.45
CA GLU A 89 2.93 -9.38 -3.12
C GLU A 89 3.09 -10.60 -2.22
N ASN A 90 3.97 -10.51 -1.21
CA ASN A 90 4.21 -11.57 -0.24
C ASN A 90 3.22 -11.58 0.94
N LEU A 91 2.33 -10.59 1.05
CA LEU A 91 1.30 -10.57 2.09
C LEU A 91 0.19 -11.58 1.78
N GLU A 92 -0.42 -12.13 2.83
CA GLU A 92 -1.64 -12.94 2.69
C GLU A 92 -2.78 -12.14 2.05
N TRP A 93 -2.87 -10.85 2.40
CA TRP A 93 -3.82 -9.91 1.81
C TRP A 93 -3.26 -8.49 1.87
N TYR A 94 -3.72 -7.66 0.95
CA TYR A 94 -3.48 -6.22 0.91
C TYR A 94 -4.77 -5.49 0.51
N VAL A 95 -4.81 -4.18 0.69
CA VAL A 95 -5.89 -3.33 0.18
C VAL A 95 -5.39 -2.60 -1.06
N TYR A 96 -6.20 -2.51 -2.11
CA TYR A 96 -5.85 -1.78 -3.32
C TYR A 96 -7.03 -0.96 -3.82
N GLY A 97 -6.74 0.03 -4.65
CA GLY A 97 -7.75 0.85 -5.30
C GLY A 97 -7.13 1.90 -6.21
N GLY A 98 -7.92 2.88 -6.59
CA GLY A 98 -7.53 3.94 -7.52
C GLY A 98 -8.42 3.98 -8.74
N SER A 99 -8.23 5.00 -9.57
CA SER A 99 -9.03 5.24 -10.76
C SER A 99 -8.93 4.09 -11.78
N PHE A 100 -7.77 3.42 -11.85
CA PHE A 100 -7.59 2.22 -12.69
C PHE A 100 -8.51 1.06 -12.31
N PHE A 101 -8.88 0.97 -11.03
CA PHE A 101 -9.71 -0.12 -10.50
C PHE A 101 -11.17 0.29 -10.35
N GLU A 102 -11.54 1.53 -10.65
CA GLU A 102 -12.86 2.11 -10.35
C GLU A 102 -13.30 1.83 -8.89
N SER A 103 -12.34 1.85 -7.95
CA SER A 103 -12.56 1.42 -6.56
C SER A 103 -11.85 2.34 -5.57
N SER A 104 -12.55 2.69 -4.50
CA SER A 104 -12.00 3.41 -3.34
C SER A 104 -11.30 2.49 -2.34
N GLY A 105 -11.28 1.17 -2.59
CA GLY A 105 -10.61 0.19 -1.76
C GLY A 105 -11.23 -1.20 -1.90
N THR A 106 -10.41 -2.21 -2.14
CA THR A 106 -10.81 -3.62 -2.20
C THR A 106 -9.68 -4.50 -1.65
N ILE A 107 -10.01 -5.67 -1.11
CA ILE A 107 -9.02 -6.63 -0.61
C ILE A 107 -8.51 -7.48 -1.77
N GLY A 108 -7.18 -7.60 -1.89
CA GLY A 108 -6.50 -8.40 -2.89
C GLY A 108 -5.41 -9.28 -2.28
N SER A 109 -4.79 -10.12 -3.10
CA SER A 109 -3.65 -10.95 -2.74
C SER A 109 -2.83 -11.30 -3.99
N GLY A 110 -1.56 -11.66 -3.82
CA GLY A 110 -0.68 -12.06 -4.92
C GLY A 110 -0.14 -10.89 -5.75
N LYS A 111 -0.02 -11.09 -7.06
CA LYS A 111 0.66 -10.16 -7.98
C LYS A 111 -0.07 -8.82 -8.12
N LEU A 112 0.69 -7.73 -8.04
CA LEU A 112 0.16 -6.38 -8.24
C LEU A 112 0.00 -6.06 -9.74
N LYS A 113 -1.06 -5.36 -10.10
CA LYS A 113 -1.29 -4.87 -11.47
C LYS A 113 -0.70 -3.46 -11.60
N LEU A 114 0.52 -3.37 -12.12
CA LEU A 114 1.26 -2.10 -12.22
C LEU A 114 1.38 -1.59 -13.67
N ASP A 115 1.23 -2.48 -14.65
CA ASP A 115 1.25 -2.18 -16.08
C ASP A 115 -0.15 -1.84 -16.64
#